data_AF-A0A8W8M1W8-F1
#
_entry.id   AF-A0A8W8M1W8-F1
#
_cell.length_a   1.000
_cell.length_b   1.000
_cell.length_c   1.000
_cell.angle_alpha   90.00
_cell.angle_beta   90.00
_cell.angle_gamma   90.00
#
_symmetry.space_group_name_H-M   'P 1'
#
loop_
_entity.id
_entity.type
_entity.pdbx_description
1 polymer ?
#
loop_
_entity_poly.entity_id
_entity_poly.type
_entity_poly.pdbx_seq_one_letter_code
_entity_poly.pdbx_strand_id
1 'polypeptide(L)' 'RALLPAVYAVLDICDTHAVSQLHVVLNQGVKEVFKMLYADYMKYHHYTGKV' A
#
# COMPACT_ATOMS: atom_id res chain seq x y z
N ARG A 1 6.27 -16.03 -6.87
CA ARG A 1 6.53 -14.57 -7.00
C ARG A 1 5.17 -13.84 -7.05
N ALA A 2 4.44 -13.80 -5.93
CA ALA A 2 3.03 -13.34 -5.87
C ALA A 2 2.73 -12.37 -4.71
N LEU A 3 3.77 -11.90 -4.01
CA LEU A 3 3.61 -11.05 -2.81
C LEU A 3 3.09 -9.64 -3.14
N LEU A 4 3.57 -9.05 -4.24
CA LEU A 4 3.14 -7.72 -4.70
C LEU A 4 1.62 -7.61 -4.97
N PRO A 5 1.01 -8.47 -5.80
CA PRO A 5 -0.43 -8.39 -6.03
C PRO A 5 -1.27 -8.69 -4.78
N ALA A 6 -0.79 -9.56 -3.88
CA ALA A 6 -1.44 -9.80 -2.60
C ALA A 6 -1.38 -8.56 -1.69
N VAL A 7 -0.24 -7.87 -1.63
CA VAL A 7 -0.10 -6.61 -0.87
C VAL A 7 -0.99 -5.52 -1.44
N TYR A 8 -1.09 -5.41 -2.77
CA TYR A 8 -1.98 -4.42 -3.40
C TYR A 8 -3.46 -4.72 -3.16
N ALA A 9 -3.87 -5.99 -3.18
CA ALA A 9 -5.23 -6.37 -2.79
C ALA A 9 -5.54 -6.05 -1.32
N VAL A 10 -4.56 -6.21 -0.42
CA VAL A 10 -4.69 -5.81 0.99
C VAL A 10 -4.79 -4.28 1.11
N LEU A 11 -4.01 -3.52 0.35
CA LEU A 11 -4.09 -2.06 0.34
C LEU A 11 -5.44 -1.56 -0.21
N ASP A 12 -6.03 -2.28 -1.16
CA ASP A 12 -7.33 -1.96 -1.76
C ASP A 12 -8.50 -2.04 -0.76
N ILE A 13 -8.45 -3.02 0.15
CA ILE A 13 -9.44 -3.19 1.22
C ILE A 13 -9.13 -2.35 2.46
N CYS A 14 -7.95 -1.73 2.54
CA CYS A 14 -7.53 -0.94 3.69
C CYS A 14 -7.95 0.52 3.52
N ASP A 15 -8.83 0.99 4.40
CA ASP A 15 -9.12 2.43 4.51
C ASP A 15 -7.86 3.24 4.89
N THR A 16 -7.92 4.54 4.62
CA THR A 16 -6.84 5.50 4.97
C THR A 16 -6.43 5.42 6.44
N HIS A 17 -7.34 5.08 7.33
CA HIS A 17 -7.03 4.84 8.74
C HIS A 17 -6.16 3.59 8.95
N ALA A 18 -6.49 2.47 8.31
CA ALA A 18 -5.73 1.23 8.40
C ALA A 18 -4.32 1.36 7.80
N VAL A 19 -4.20 2.08 6.69
CA VAL A 19 -2.90 2.42 6.08
C VAL A 19 -2.04 3.29 7.03
N SER A 20 -2.66 4.26 7.69
CA SER A 20 -1.96 5.11 8.66
C SER A 20 -1.47 4.31 9.87
N GLN A 21 -2.28 3.35 10.36
CA GLN A 21 -1.85 2.43 11.41
C GLN A 21 -0.69 1.54 10.94
N LEU A 22 -0.72 1.01 9.71
CA LEU A 22 0.39 0.25 9.12
C LEU A 22 1.70 1.07 9.14
N HIS A 23 1.64 2.36 8.82
CA HIS A 23 2.79 3.26 8.95
C HIS A 23 3.31 3.43 10.38
N VAL A 24 2.52 3.15 11.41
CA VAL A 24 2.92 3.24 12.82
C VAL A 24 3.50 1.91 13.31
N VAL A 25 2.81 0.79 13.08
CA VAL A 25 3.21 -0.54 13.59
C VAL A 25 4.36 -1.20 12.84
N LEU A 26 4.64 -0.81 11.59
CA LEU A 26 5.76 -1.39 10.85
C LEU A 26 7.12 -0.96 11.45
N ASN A 27 8.08 -1.88 11.46
CA ASN A 27 9.44 -1.57 11.86
C ASN A 27 10.11 -0.59 10.86
N GLN A 28 11.09 0.19 11.29
CA GLN A 28 11.63 1.32 10.53
C GLN A 28 12.15 0.94 9.12
N GLY A 29 12.80 -0.22 8.97
CA GLY A 29 13.23 -0.72 7.66
C GLY A 29 12.06 -1.12 6.75
N VAL A 30 10.96 -1.62 7.32
CA VAL A 30 9.77 -2.04 6.57
C VAL A 30 8.88 -0.84 6.23
N LYS A 31 8.90 0.24 7.02
CA LYS A 31 8.20 1.50 6.71
C LYS A 31 8.66 2.10 5.40
N GLU A 32 9.95 2.13 5.13
CA GLU A 32 10.48 2.72 3.89
C GLU A 32 10.07 1.88 2.66
N VAL A 33 10.14 0.55 2.78
CA VAL A 33 9.66 -0.37 1.74
C VAL A 33 8.15 -0.21 1.52
N PHE A 34 7.39 -0.10 2.60
CA PHE A 34 5.93 0.09 2.52
C PHE A 34 5.56 1.45 1.93
N LYS A 35 6.27 2.54 2.25
CA LYS A 35 6.05 3.85 1.60
C LYS A 35 6.29 3.78 0.10
N MET A 36 7.37 3.13 -0.34
CA MET A 36 7.65 2.94 -1.76
C MET A 36 6.55 2.12 -2.45
N LEU A 37 6.11 1.02 -1.81
CA LEU A 37 5.01 0.18 -2.32
C LEU A 37 3.67 0.91 -2.35
N TYR A 38 3.37 1.71 -1.32
CA TYR A 38 2.13 2.48 -1.23
C TYR A 38 2.11 3.62 -2.27
N ALA A 39 3.25 4.29 -2.48
CA ALA A 39 3.38 5.29 -3.54
C ALA A 39 3.22 4.66 -4.94
N ASP A 40 3.79 3.47 -5.16
CA ASP A 40 3.62 2.71 -6.40
C ASP A 40 2.15 2.27 -6.59
N TYR A 41 1.52 1.74 -5.52
CA TYR A 41 0.10 1.40 -5.50
C TYR A 41 -0.78 2.62 -5.82
N MET A 42 -0.56 3.77 -5.19
CA MET A 42 -1.30 5.01 -5.46
C MET A 42 -1.15 5.48 -6.90
N LYS A 43 0.05 5.32 -7.48
CA LYS A 43 0.38 5.79 -8.82
C LYS A 43 -0.15 4.88 -9.94
N TYR A 44 -0.10 3.56 -9.74
CA TYR A 44 -0.38 2.59 -10.80
C TYR A 44 -1.65 1.75 -10.59
N HIS A 45 -2.12 1.61 -9.34
CA HIS A 45 -3.23 0.73 -8.97
C HIS A 45 -4.46 1.46 -8.44
N HIS A 46 -4.29 2.50 -7.62
CA HIS A 46 -5.40 3.30 -7.07
C HIS A 46 -6.01 4.23 -8.12
N TYR A 47 -5.23 4.62 -9.13
CA TYR A 47 -5.73 5.40 -10.26
C TYR A 47 -6.47 4.50 -11.26
N THR A 48 -7.57 3.89 -10.83
CA THR A 48 -8.60 3.40 -11.75
C THR A 48 -9.38 4.63 -12.23
N GLY A 49 -8.77 5.39 -13.13
CA GLY A 49 -9.45 6.46 -13.85
C GLY A 49 -10.64 5.88 -14.61
N LYS A 50 -11.82 5.89 -13.98
CA LYS A 50 -13.07 6.10 -14.70
C LYS A 50 -13.06 7.57 -15.12
N VAL A 51 -12.61 7.83 -16.34
CA VAL A 51 -13.17 8.91 -17.16
C VAL A 51 -14.46 8.40 -17.79
#